data_AF-A0A645H3K6-F1
#
_entry.id   AF-A0A645H3K6-F1
#
_cell.length_a   1.000
_cell.length_b   1.000
_cell.length_c   1.000
_cell.angle_alpha   90.00
_cell.angle_beta   90.00
_cell.angle_gamma   90.00
#
_symmetry.space_group_name_H-M   'P 1'
#
loop_
_entity.id
_entity.type
_entity.pdbx_description
1 polymer ?
#
loop_
_entity_poly.entity_id
_entity_poly.type
_entity_poly.pdbx_seq_one_letter_code
_entity_poly.pdbx_strand_id
1 'polypeptide(L)' 'MFADPAVDIGTILGNYVPLSNWNQWLISYGIRPTNEVLEKLHWYAVMNLLQEITRYCLRGDDRRMNEEILQLKRIFSG' A
#
# COMPACT_ATOMS: atom_id res chain seq x y z
N MET A 1 -0.59 20.63 5.06
CA MET A 1 0.34 19.70 5.72
C MET A 1 1.18 19.07 4.63
N PHE A 2 2.48 19.35 4.55
CA PHE A 2 3.38 18.70 3.58
C PHE A 2 3.73 17.33 4.15
N ALA A 3 3.00 16.30 3.74
CA ALA A 3 3.30 14.92 4.09
C ALA A 3 4.41 14.38 3.17
N ASP A 4 5.00 13.25 3.55
CA ASP A 4 5.91 12.52 2.69
C ASP A 4 5.17 12.04 1.43
N PRO A 5 5.63 12.39 0.20
CA PRO A 5 4.98 11.94 -1.05
C PRO A 5 4.91 10.41 -1.19
N ALA A 6 5.78 9.68 -0.50
CA ALA A 6 5.75 8.22 -0.47
C ALA A 6 4.46 7.65 0.15
N VAL A 7 3.72 8.44 0.95
CA VAL A 7 2.42 8.03 1.50
C VAL A 7 1.40 7.80 0.38
N ASP A 8 1.26 8.77 -0.52
CA ASP A 8 0.31 8.69 -1.63
C ASP A 8 0.70 7.58 -2.60
N ILE A 9 2.00 7.48 -2.91
CA ILE A 9 2.51 6.44 -3.81
C ILE A 9 2.35 5.05 -3.19
N GLY A 10 2.69 4.87 -1.92
CA GLY A 10 2.50 3.61 -1.20
C GLY A 10 1.04 3.19 -1.14
N THR A 11 0.13 4.16 -1.00
CA THR A 11 -1.32 3.94 -1.04
C THR A 11 -1.77 3.46 -2.42
N ILE A 12 -1.31 4.09 -3.51
CA ILE A 12 -1.65 3.66 -4.88
C ILE A 12 -1.09 2.25 -5.16
N LEU A 13 0.19 2.05 -4.86
CA LEU A 13 0.86 0.78 -5.09
C LEU A 13 0.21 -0.34 -4.29
N GLY A 14 -0.08 -0.11 -3.01
CA GLY A 14 -0.70 -1.09 -2.13
C GLY A 14 -2.11 -1.50 -2.55
N ASN A 15 -2.92 -0.56 -3.05
CA ASN A 15 -4.31 -0.86 -3.38
C ASN A 15 -4.50 -1.38 -4.80
N TYR A 16 -3.64 -0.97 -5.76
CA TYR A 16 -3.95 -1.12 -7.18
C TYR A 16 -2.85 -1.78 -8.01
N VAL A 17 -1.64 -1.96 -7.48
CA VAL A 17 -0.51 -2.48 -8.27
C VAL A 17 0.01 -3.78 -7.64
N PRO A 18 0.08 -4.90 -8.38
CA PRO A 18 0.71 -6.12 -7.88
C PRO A 18 2.16 -5.88 -7.45
N LEU A 19 2.60 -6.47 -6.33
CA LEU A 19 3.94 -6.26 -5.75
C LEU A 19 5.07 -6.48 -6.76
N SER A 20 4.96 -7.52 -7.60
CA SER A 20 5.91 -7.84 -8.67
C SER A 20 6.10 -6.70 -9.68
N ASN A 21 5.10 -5.82 -9.81
CA ASN A 21 5.08 -4.75 -10.78
C ASN A 21 5.48 -3.39 -10.19
N TRP A 22 5.75 -3.30 -8.88
CA TRP A 22 6.08 -2.03 -8.22
C TRP A 22 7.32 -1.37 -8.81
N ASN A 23 8.39 -2.15 -9.07
CA ASN A 23 9.60 -1.64 -9.71
C ASN A 23 9.30 -0.99 -11.07
N GLN A 24 8.55 -1.69 -11.91
CA GLN A 24 8.20 -1.20 -13.25
C GLN A 24 7.29 0.04 -13.18
N TRP A 25 6.34 0.06 -12.24
CA TRP A 25 5.45 1.19 -12.02
C TRP A 25 6.25 2.43 -11.59
N LEU A 26 7.17 2.28 -10.64
CA LEU A 26 8.01 3.39 -10.15
C LEU A 26 8.91 3.97 -11.24
N ILE A 27 9.53 3.12 -12.07
CA ILE A 27 10.32 3.56 -13.21
C ILE A 27 9.46 4.39 -14.17
N SER A 28 8.23 3.93 -14.45
CA SER A 28 7.29 4.63 -15.32
C SER A 28 6.81 5.95 -14.72
N TYR A 29 6.73 6.01 -13.40
CA TYR A 29 6.42 7.23 -12.63
C TYR A 29 7.61 8.21 -12.53
N GLY A 30 8.82 7.80 -12.96
CA GLY A 30 10.02 8.62 -12.90
C GLY A 30 10.79 8.53 -11.58
N ILE A 31 10.50 7.54 -10.74
CA ILE A 31 11.24 7.25 -9.50
C ILE A 31 12.15 6.05 -9.71
N ARG A 32 13.41 6.18 -9.26
CA ARG A 32 14.36 5.06 -9.26
C ARG A 32 14.03 4.11 -8.10
N PRO A 33 13.70 2.82 -8.36
CA PRO A 33 13.36 1.87 -7.30
C PRO A 33 14.63 1.35 -6.62
N THR A 34 15.11 2.07 -5.61
CA THR A 34 16.15 1.55 -4.71
C THR A 34 15.51 0.71 -3.61
N ASN A 35 16.29 -0.16 -2.96
CA ASN A 35 15.78 -0.97 -1.83
C ASN A 35 15.17 -0.09 -0.73
N GLU A 36 15.79 1.04 -0.41
CA GLU A 36 15.28 1.99 0.58
C GLU A 36 13.93 2.61 0.17
N VAL A 37 13.78 2.98 -1.10
CA VAL A 37 12.51 3.52 -1.63
C VAL A 37 11.42 2.44 -1.58
N LEU A 38 11.73 1.22 -2.00
CA LEU A 38 10.78 0.11 -2.00
C LEU A 38 10.34 -0.25 -0.58
N GLU A 39 11.28 -0.33 0.36
CA GLU A 39 10.99 -0.63 1.76
C GLU A 39 10.08 0.44 2.37
N LYS A 40 10.38 1.72 2.13
CA LYS A 40 9.56 2.83 2.59
C LYS A 40 8.14 2.80 2.02
N LEU A 41 8.00 2.55 0.72
CA LEU A 41 6.70 2.43 0.06
C LEU A 41 5.91 1.23 0.56
N HIS A 42 6.59 0.11 0.82
CA HIS A 42 5.99 -1.09 1.40
C HIS A 42 5.42 -0.80 2.79
N TRP A 43 6.18 -0.12 3.65
CA TRP A 43 5.70 0.30 4.97
C TRP A 43 4.47 1.22 4.88
N TYR A 44 4.47 2.20 3.98
CA TYR A 44 3.32 3.08 3.81
C TYR A 44 2.09 2.35 3.24
N ALA A 45 2.28 1.42 2.30
CA ALA A 45 1.20 0.58 1.78
C ALA A 45 0.55 -0.25 2.90
N VAL A 46 1.36 -0.94 3.71
CA VAL A 46 0.88 -1.74 4.85
C VAL A 46 0.17 -0.86 5.87
N MET A 47 0.76 0.28 6.22
CA MET A 47 0.16 1.22 7.16
C MET A 47 -1.19 1.78 6.65
N ASN A 48 -1.32 2.04 5.35
CA ASN A 48 -2.59 2.45 4.77
C ASN A 48 -3.66 1.35 4.90
N LEU A 49 -3.31 0.10 4.56
CA LEU A 49 -4.24 -1.03 4.67
C LEU A 49 -4.70 -1.27 6.11
N LEU A 50 -3.79 -1.19 7.09
CA LEU A 50 -4.15 -1.30 8.51
C LEU A 50 -5.11 -0.19 8.97
N GLN A 51 -4.92 1.03 8.47
CA GLN A 51 -5.83 2.13 8.74
C GLN A 51 -7.21 1.89 8.11
N GLU A 52 -7.29 1.40 6.87
CA GLU A 52 -8.58 1.05 6.24
C GLU A 52 -9.29 -0.10 6.98
N ILE A 53 -8.56 -1.15 7.36
CA ILE A 53 -9.10 -2.25 8.17
C ILE A 53 -9.71 -1.71 9.46
N THR A 54 -8.98 -0.83 10.17
CA THR A 54 -9.46 -0.21 11.40
C THR A 54 -10.70 0.66 11.15
N ARG A 55 -10.69 1.45 10.07
CA ARG A 55 -11.83 2.30 9.67
C ARG A 55 -13.08 1.47 9.38
N TYR A 56 -12.96 0.37 8.66
CA TYR A 56 -14.11 -0.49 8.32
C TYR A 56 -14.60 -1.30 9.52
N CYS A 57 -13.69 -1.78 10.37
CA CYS A 57 -14.03 -2.43 11.64
C CYS A 57 -14.88 -1.50 12.52
N LEU A 58 -14.46 -0.25 12.71
CA LEU A 58 -15.21 0.74 13.50
C LEU A 58 -16.58 1.11 12.91
N ARG A 59 -16.79 0.87 11.60
CA ARG A 59 -18.05 1.13 10.90
C ARG A 59 -18.95 -0.12 10.81
N GLY A 60 -18.46 -1.29 11.21
CA GLY A 60 -19.17 -2.56 11.04
C GLY A 60 -19.31 -3.00 9.58
N ASP A 61 -18.42 -2.54 8.67
CA ASP A 61 -18.40 -2.97 7.26
C ASP A 61 -17.44 -4.16 7.09
N ASP A 62 -17.90 -5.34 7.53
CA ASP A 62 -17.09 -6.56 7.53
C ASP A 62 -16.64 -6.98 6.13
N ARG A 63 -17.46 -6.68 5.09
CA ARG A 63 -17.11 -7.02 3.71
C ARG A 63 -15.87 -6.27 3.27
N ARG A 64 -15.87 -4.94 3.42
CA ARG A 64 -14.70 -4.12 3.04
C ARG A 64 -13.50 -4.40 3.93
N MET A 65 -13.71 -4.58 5.23
CA MET A 65 -12.63 -4.98 6.14
C MET A 65 -11.94 -6.26 5.66
N ASN A 66 -12.70 -7.29 5.27
CA ASN A 66 -12.15 -8.54 4.77
C ASN A 66 -11.42 -8.38 3.43
N GLU A 67 -11.91 -7.51 2.54
CA GLU A 67 -11.21 -7.16 1.29
C GLU A 67 -9.83 -6.57 1.57
N GLU A 68 -9.73 -5.63 2.51
CA GLU A 68 -8.46 -5.01 2.92
C GLU A 68 -7.52 -6.02 3.61
N ILE A 69 -8.05 -6.93 4.44
CA ILE A 69 -7.26 -8.00 5.07
C ILE A 69 -6.67 -8.94 4.00
N LEU A 70 -7.45 -9.27 2.97
CA LEU A 70 -6.95 -10.10 1.86
C LEU A 70 -5.87 -9.36 1.07
N GLN A 71 -6.02 -8.06 0.85
CA GLN A 71 -5.00 -7.25 0.19
C GLN A 71 -3.72 -7.16 1.02
N LEU A 72 -3.84 -6.95 2.33
CA LEU A 72 -2.72 -6.96 3.26
C LEU A 72 -1.95 -8.29 3.21
N LYS A 73 -2.66 -9.43 3.20
CA LYS A 73 -2.03 -10.75 3.07
C LYS A 73 -1.25 -10.89 1.76
N ARG A 74 -1.78 -10.38 0.64
CA ARG A 74 -1.09 -10.44 -0.66
C ARG A 74 0.21 -9.65 -0.66
N ILE A 75 0.24 -8.48 -0.05
CA ILE A 75 1.45 -7.64 0.04
C ILE A 75 2.46 -8.25 1.00
N PHE A 76 2.01 -8.75 2.15
CA PHE A 76 2.90 -9.25 3.19
C PHE A 76 3.47 -10.66 2.89
N SER A 77 2.78 -11.45 2.07
CA SER A 77 3.19 -12.81 1.71
C SER A 77 3.91 -12.90 0.36
N GLY A 78 4.10 -11.76 -0.32
CA GLY A 78 4.78 -11.66 -1.61
C GLY A 78 6.30 -11.58 -1.49
#